data_AF-A0AAV4A0U1-F1
#
_entry.id   AF-A0AAV4A0U1-F1
#
_cell.length_a   1.000
_cell.length_b   1.000
_cell.length_c   1.000
_cell.angle_alpha   90.00
_cell.angle_beta   90.00
_cell.angle_gamma   90.00
#
_symmetry.space_group_name_H-M   'P 1'
#
loop_
_entity.id
_entity.type
_entity.pdbx_description
1 polymer ?
#
loop_
_entity_poly.entity_id
_entity_poly.type
_entity_poly.pdbx_seq_one_letter_code
_entity_poly.pdbx_strand_id
1 'polypeptide(L)'
;MPPLKAFMNDTTVICSKEDETRRMLTRLDDLMSWCRMEFKPKKSRSLSIRKGKVDESTTFTVAEQQIPTVSQEPVKSLGRWYDSSMKDTRRGAETLVLSSESLLAINKC
;
A
#
# COMPACT_ATOMS: atom_id res chain seq x y z
N MET A 1 -16.92 -1.00 11.88
CA MET A 1 -15.54 -0.49 11.79
C MET A 1 -14.94 -1.10 10.52
N PRO A 2 -14.36 -0.31 9.61
CA PRO A 2 -13.77 -0.86 8.39
C PRO A 2 -12.64 -1.83 8.75
N PRO A 3 -12.41 -2.89 7.95
CA PRO A 3 -11.30 -3.80 8.16
C PRO A 3 -9.97 -3.05 8.31
N LEU A 4 -9.35 -3.23 9.48
CA LEU A 4 -8.05 -2.69 9.82
C LEU A 4 -7.11 -3.85 10.06
N LYS A 5 -6.02 -3.93 9.30
CA LYS A 5 -4.93 -4.86 9.55
C LYS A 5 -3.69 -4.07 9.92
N ALA A 6 -3.17 -4.28 11.12
CA ALA A 6 -1.93 -3.67 11.57
C ALA A 6 -0.90 -4.77 11.82
N PHE A 7 0.34 -4.54 11.41
CA PHE A 7 1.47 -5.40 11.70
C PHE A 7 2.72 -4.54 11.87
N MET A 8 3.33 -4.61 13.06
CA MET A 8 4.44 -3.73 13.45
C MET A 8 4.10 -2.25 13.23
N ASN A 9 4.79 -1.59 12.30
CA ASN A 9 4.63 -0.17 11.97
C ASN A 9 3.66 0.06 10.80
N ASP A 10 3.20 -1.00 10.14
CA ASP A 10 2.37 -0.89 8.95
C ASP A 10 0.90 -1.11 9.29
N THR A 11 0.04 -0.29 8.71
CA THR A 11 -1.41 -0.38 8.85
C THR A 11 -2.08 -0.33 7.48
N THR A 12 -3.00 -1.25 7.24
CA THR A 12 -3.85 -1.28 6.04
C THR A 12 -5.30 -1.07 6.46
N VAL A 13 -5.95 -0.10 5.82
CA VAL A 13 -7.35 0.24 6.02
C VAL A 13 -8.10 -0.06 4.72
N ILE A 14 -9.22 -0.77 4.80
CA ILE A 14 -10.11 -1.00 3.65
C ILE A 14 -11.48 -0.40 3.98
N CYS A 15 -11.87 0.65 3.26
CA CYS A 15 -13.19 1.26 3.39
C CYS A 15 -13.97 1.11 2.09
N SER A 16 -15.30 1.14 2.18
CA SER A 16 -16.17 0.99 1.01
C SER A 16 -16.47 2.32 0.29
N LYS A 17 -16.24 3.46 0.95
CA LYS A 17 -16.54 4.80 0.45
C LYS A 17 -15.36 5.74 0.65
N GLU A 18 -15.18 6.66 -0.29
CA GLU A 18 -14.11 7.66 -0.25
C GLU A 18 -14.19 8.54 1.01
N ASP A 19 -15.36 9.09 1.32
CA ASP A 19 -15.57 9.95 2.50
C ASP A 19 -15.26 9.21 3.82
N GLU A 20 -15.56 7.91 3.87
CA GLU A 20 -15.25 7.08 5.02
C GLU A 20 -13.72 6.89 5.16
N THR A 21 -13.02 6.64 4.05
CA THR A 21 -11.55 6.60 4.04
C THR A 21 -10.95 7.90 4.52
N ARG A 22 -11.42 9.05 4.03
CA ARG A 22 -10.93 10.38 4.44
C ARG A 22 -11.09 10.59 5.94
N ARG A 23 -12.29 10.33 6.48
CA ARG A 23 -12.57 10.42 7.92
C ARG A 23 -11.72 9.46 8.75
N MET A 24 -11.48 8.25 8.24
CA MET A 24 -10.65 7.27 8.92
C MET A 24 -9.18 7.71 8.96
N LEU A 25 -8.64 8.23 7.85
CA LEU A 25 -7.28 8.75 7.80
C LEU A 25 -7.08 9.92 8.75
N THR A 26 -8.02 10.88 8.80
CA THR A 26 -7.96 11.99 9.76
C THR A 26 -7.92 11.48 11.20
N ARG A 27 -8.83 10.56 11.57
CA ARG A 27 -8.85 9.99 12.92
C ARG A 27 -7.58 9.22 13.27
N LEU A 28 -7.02 8.48 12.31
CA LEU A 28 -5.76 7.76 12.52
C LEU A 28 -4.61 8.75 12.73
N ASP A 29 -4.56 9.83 11.96
CA ASP A 29 -3.54 10.88 12.09
C ASP A 29 -3.62 11.56 13.46
N ASP A 30 -4.82 11.90 13.92
CA ASP A 30 -5.06 12.45 15.25
C ASP A 30 -4.55 11.48 16.34
N LEU A 31 -4.92 10.20 16.25
CA LEU A 31 -4.50 9.18 17.22
C LEU A 31 -2.98 8.97 17.23
N MET A 32 -2.34 8.95 16.05
CA MET A 32 -0.88 8.81 15.97
C MET A 32 -0.19 10.05 16.57
N SER A 33 -0.70 11.24 16.28
CA SER A 33 -0.19 12.49 16.85
C SER A 33 -0.27 12.49 18.38
N TRP A 34 -1.38 12.01 18.96
CA TRP A 34 -1.52 11.82 20.41
C TRP A 34 -0.45 10.87 20.99
N CYS A 35 -0.12 9.81 20.26
CA CYS A 35 0.94 8.87 20.60
C CYS A 35 2.36 9.39 20.31
N ARG A 36 2.51 10.65 19.84
CA ARG A 36 3.78 11.24 19.36
C ARG A 36 4.40 10.45 18.20
N MET A 37 3.55 9.85 17.37
CA MET A 37 3.92 9.16 16.14
C MET A 37 3.37 9.93 14.93
N GLU A 38 3.96 9.71 13.77
CA GLU A 38 3.52 10.32 12.52
C GLU A 38 3.43 9.25 11.42
N PHE A 39 2.42 9.37 10.56
CA PHE A 39 2.45 8.65 9.29
C PHE A 39 3.47 9.31 8.36
N LYS A 40 4.11 8.51 7.51
CA LYS A 40 5.01 8.99 6.47
C LYS A 40 4.30 8.89 5.12
N PRO A 41 3.69 9.97 4.60
CA PRO A 41 2.87 9.95 3.38
C PRO A 41 3.61 9.35 2.19
N LYS A 42 4.90 9.68 2.05
CA LYS A 42 5.79 9.13 1.00
C LYS A 42 6.04 7.62 1.09
N LYS A 43 5.86 7.02 2.27
CA LYS A 43 5.96 5.56 2.47
C LYS A 43 4.60 4.86 2.41
N SER A 44 3.51 5.61 2.46
CA SER A 44 2.15 5.10 2.34
C SER A 44 1.74 4.95 0.88
N ARG A 45 0.76 4.08 0.62
CA ARG A 45 0.19 3.89 -0.72
C ARG A 45 -1.32 3.79 -0.65
N SER A 46 -1.98 4.39 -1.64
CA SER A 46 -3.43 4.33 -1.77
C SER A 46 -3.86 3.66 -3.06
N LEU A 47 -5.01 2.98 -3.00
CA LEU A 47 -5.63 2.33 -4.14
C LEU A 47 -7.15 2.50 -4.01
N SER A 48 -7.77 3.13 -5.01
CA SER A 48 -9.22 3.21 -5.14
C SER A 48 -9.68 2.27 -6.24
N ILE A 49 -10.77 1.54 -6.00
CA ILE A 49 -11.36 0.62 -6.98
C ILE A 49 -12.83 0.99 -7.15
N ARG A 50 -13.22 1.34 -8.37
CA ARG A 50 -14.59 1.69 -8.73
C ARG A 50 -15.06 0.79 -9.88
N LYS A 51 -16.16 0.07 -9.65
CA LYS A 51 -16.75 -0.87 -10.65
C LYS A 51 -15.72 -1.88 -11.18
N GLY A 52 -14.87 -2.42 -10.29
CA GLY A 52 -13.86 -3.43 -10.63
C GLY A 52 -12.65 -2.90 -11.39
N LYS A 53 -12.50 -1.58 -11.53
CA LYS A 53 -11.34 -0.94 -12.15
C LYS A 53 -10.66 0.00 -11.16
N VAL A 54 -9.35 0.17 -11.31
CA VAL A 54 -8.61 1.18 -10.54
C VAL A 54 -9.13 2.57 -10.90
N ASP A 55 -9.42 3.38 -9.88
CA ASP A 55 -9.83 4.77 -10.02
C ASP A 55 -8.66 5.69 -9.63
N GLU A 56 -7.97 6.21 -10.65
CA GLU A 56 -6.80 7.08 -10.47
C GLU A 56 -7.16 8.51 -10.09
N SER A 57 -8.44 8.89 -10.21
CA SER A 57 -8.91 10.24 -9.86
C SER A 57 -9.07 10.44 -8.36
N THR A 58 -9.29 9.34 -7.62
CA THR A 58 -9.47 9.37 -6.17
C THR A 58 -8.11 9.39 -5.48
N THR A 59 -7.81 10.48 -4.77
CA THR A 59 -6.57 10.62 -3.99
C THR A 59 -6.88 10.90 -2.53
N PHE A 60 -5.98 10.49 -1.65
CA PHE A 60 -6.11 10.63 -0.21
C PHE A 60 -4.94 11.38 0.39
N THR A 61 -5.15 12.00 1.54
CA THR A 61 -4.15 12.76 2.28
C THR A 61 -4.03 12.23 3.71
N VAL A 62 -2.83 12.33 4.28
CA VAL A 62 -2.53 12.09 5.70
C VAL A 62 -1.39 13.03 6.10
N ALA A 63 -1.37 13.55 7.33
CA ALA A 63 -0.39 14.56 7.76
C ALA A 63 -0.28 15.73 6.75
N GLU A 64 -1.43 16.21 6.27
CA GLU A 64 -1.59 17.30 5.30
C GLU A 64 -0.92 17.09 3.92
N GLN A 65 -0.41 15.89 3.65
CA GLN A 65 0.26 15.56 2.39
C GLN A 65 -0.48 14.47 1.64
N GLN A 66 -0.42 14.53 0.30
CA GLN A 66 -1.03 13.52 -0.55
C GLN A 66 -0.26 12.19 -0.46
N ILE A 67 -1.01 11.10 -0.30
CA ILE A 67 -0.49 9.73 -0.36
C ILE A 67 -0.32 9.34 -1.83
N PRO A 68 0.86 8.90 -2.28
CA PRO A 68 1.05 8.38 -3.63
C PRO A 68 0.11 7.20 -3.91
N THR A 69 -0.46 7.17 -5.11
CA THR A 69 -1.26 6.02 -5.56
C THR A 69 -0.34 4.85 -5.94
N VAL A 70 -0.86 3.63 -5.90
CA VAL A 70 -0.12 2.45 -6.38
C VAL A 70 0.20 2.52 -7.88
N SER A 71 -0.61 3.23 -8.68
CA SER A 71 -0.30 3.51 -10.09
C SER A 71 0.94 4.38 -10.26
N GLN A 72 1.11 5.39 -9.39
CA GLN A 72 2.25 6.31 -9.45
C GLN A 72 3.52 5.68 -8.88
N GLU A 73 3.40 5.04 -7.71
CA GLU A 73 4.51 4.41 -7.02
C GLU A 73 4.10 3.01 -6.57
N PRO A 74 4.42 1.97 -7.38
CA PRO A 74 4.18 0.59 -7.00
C PRO A 74 4.80 0.24 -5.64
N VAL A 75 4.21 -0.72 -4.94
CA VAL A 75 4.66 -1.14 -3.61
C VAL A 75 5.31 -2.50 -3.66
N LYS A 76 6.43 -2.66 -2.97
CA LYS A 76 7.07 -3.96 -2.76
C LYS A 76 6.71 -4.48 -1.38
N SER A 77 6.14 -5.69 -1.30
CA SER A 77 5.83 -6.36 -0.04
C SER A 77 6.28 -7.82 -0.12
N LEU A 78 7.08 -8.25 0.87
CA LEU A 78 7.67 -9.60 0.95
C LEU A 78 8.37 -10.05 -0.34
N GLY A 79 9.18 -9.17 -0.95
CA GLY A 79 9.89 -9.48 -2.19
C GLY A 79 9.07 -9.28 -3.47
N ARG A 80 7.75 -9.12 -3.37
CA ARG A 80 6.82 -9.01 -4.50
C ARG A 80 6.42 -7.57 -4.80
N TRP A 81 6.43 -7.20 -6.07
CA TRP A 81 5.88 -5.92 -6.54
C TRP A 81 4.37 -6.02 -6.80
N TYR A 82 3.65 -5.00 -6.33
CA TYR A 82 2.23 -4.78 -6.54
C TYR A 82 2.07 -3.44 -7.25
N ASP A 83 1.53 -3.50 -8.47
CA ASP A 83 1.22 -2.37 -9.33
C ASP A 83 -0.29 -2.23 -9.52
N SER A 84 -0.73 -1.17 -10.20
CA SER A 84 -2.14 -0.89 -10.43
C SER A 84 -2.86 -1.93 -11.30
N SER A 85 -2.15 -2.84 -11.97
CA SER A 85 -2.80 -3.89 -12.75
C SER A 85 -3.55 -4.86 -11.83
N MET A 86 -3.04 -5.08 -10.61
CA MET A 86 -3.54 -6.07 -9.64
C MET A 86 -3.72 -7.47 -10.24
N LYS A 87 -3.01 -7.77 -11.34
CA LYS A 87 -3.08 -9.06 -12.03
C LYS A 87 -2.09 -10.03 -11.45
N ASP A 88 -2.52 -11.29 -11.36
CA ASP A 88 -1.69 -12.41 -10.90
C ASP A 88 -1.16 -13.28 -12.04
N THR A 89 -1.35 -12.86 -13.29
CA THR A 89 -1.02 -13.68 -14.46
C THR A 89 0.48 -13.92 -14.67
N ARG A 90 1.35 -13.07 -14.12
CA ARG A 90 2.81 -13.16 -14.29
C ARG A 90 3.54 -13.82 -13.11
N ARG A 91 2.83 -14.27 -12.07
CA ARG A 91 3.47 -14.69 -10.82
C ARG A 91 4.43 -15.85 -10.97
N GLY A 92 4.06 -16.88 -11.72
CA GLY A 92 4.94 -18.04 -11.92
C GLY A 92 6.30 -17.63 -12.50
N ALA A 93 6.29 -16.74 -13.50
CA ALA A 93 7.52 -16.24 -14.11
C ALA A 93 8.33 -15.35 -13.14
N GLU A 94 7.66 -14.44 -12.42
CA GLU A 94 8.32 -13.56 -11.44
C GLU A 94 8.98 -14.36 -10.30
N THR A 95 8.30 -15.39 -9.78
CA THR A 95 8.82 -16.25 -8.70
C THR A 95 10.04 -17.05 -9.15
N LEU A 96 10.04 -17.56 -10.39
CA LEU A 96 11.20 -18.28 -10.94
C LEU A 96 12.43 -17.38 -11.02
N VAL A 97 12.27 -16.16 -11.55
CA VAL A 97 13.36 -15.17 -11.65
C VAL A 97 13.91 -14.82 -10.26
N LEU A 98 13.03 -14.44 -9.32
CA LEU A 98 13.41 -14.11 -7.94
C LEU A 98 14.15 -15.27 -7.25
N SER A 99 13.71 -16.51 -7.46
CA SER A 99 14.34 -17.69 -6.86
C SER A 99 15.74 -17.93 -7.43
N SER A 100 15.89 -17.87 -8.76
CA SER A 100 17.20 -17.99 -9.41
C SER A 100 18.17 -16.90 -8.95
N GLU A 101 17.73 -15.64 -8.93
CA GLU A 101 18.57 -14.51 -8.46
C GLU A 101 19.00 -14.69 -7.00
N SER A 102 18.07 -15.12 -6.14
CA SER A 102 18.35 -15.36 -4.72
C SER A 102 19.36 -16.50 -4.53
N LEU A 103 19.22 -17.61 -5.27
CA LEU A 103 20.18 -18.73 -5.23
C LEU A 103 21.58 -18.30 -5.71
N LEU A 104 21.65 -17.50 -6.77
CA LEU A 104 22.92 -16.97 -7.26
C LEU A 104 23.58 -16.01 -6.26
N ALA A 105 22.79 -15.21 -5.55
CA ALA A 105 23.29 -14.32 -4.51
C ALA A 105 23.88 -15.10 -3.33
N ILE A 106 23.21 -16.18 -2.90
CA ILE A 106 23.72 -17.07 -1.83
C ILE A 106 25.06 -17.70 -2.24
N ASN A 107 25.20 -18.14 -3.49
CA ASN A 107 26.42 -18.79 -3.96
C ASN A 107 27.63 -17.84 -4.12
N LYS A 108 27.42 -16.52 -3.97
CA LYS A 108 28.47 -15.49 -3.99
C LYS A 108 28.93 -15.07 -2.59
N CYS A 109 28.24 -15.52 -1.54
CA CYS A 109 28.62 -15.35 -0.15
C CYS A 109 29.45 -16.54 0.31
#